data_AF-A0A954XVS4-F1
#
_entry.id   AF-A0A954XVS4-F1
#
_cell.length_a   1.000
_cell.length_b   1.000
_cell.length_c   1.000
_cell.angle_alpha   90.00
_cell.angle_beta   90.00
_cell.angle_gamma   90.00
#
_symmetry.space_group_name_H-M   'P 1'
#
loop_
_entity.id
_entity.type
_entity.pdbx_description
1 polymer ?
#
loop_
_entity_poly.entity_id
_entity_poly.type
_entity_poly.pdbx_seq_one_letter_code
_entity_poly.pdbx_strand_id
1 'polypeptide(L)'
;MAMTGIDVSRDFIAEALLPQLRDSLGDDVERLAIAIVGTGSDVIGLDDEISHDHHWGPRANVMYLRADAKRLGPAVTRVLTRRIPREFAGFEVHVGIGNLTGVCCTAVEDFFQRFLGTDRLPQRALDWLALCEVDLFHVTGGAVLHDGPGELTRRREALAYYPDNVWKKRIADWCMYVTGRDAPYNLHRVSKRGDELTCSIYFGLCLKRLMELCFAVNRQYAPYTKWLNRMFRTLPRGADALANCIDDAVAESSWRRRVDLLIEANYVIADALADLGLTEPVVRREFDDGLADLTLYDSAAQIYRTVPRELFGPSFNQTELWEKMAREVLFDANDYLQNSRDGNS
;
A
#
# COMPACT_ATOMS: atom_id res chain seq x y z
N MET A 1 -1.19 18.66 -18.52
CA MET A 1 -1.32 18.09 -17.16
C MET A 1 -0.21 18.70 -16.33
N ALA A 2 -0.46 19.04 -15.06
CA ALA A 2 0.62 19.39 -14.15
C ALA A 2 1.57 18.19 -14.02
N MET A 3 2.89 18.41 -13.94
CA MET A 3 3.85 17.33 -13.71
C MET A 3 3.63 16.72 -12.34
N THR A 4 3.58 15.39 -12.26
CA THR A 4 3.51 14.68 -10.97
C THR A 4 4.89 14.63 -10.32
N GLY A 5 4.96 14.34 -9.02
CA GLY A 5 6.20 14.25 -8.27
C GLY A 5 7.15 13.17 -8.81
N ILE A 6 6.61 12.07 -9.33
CA ILE A 6 7.40 11.04 -10.01
C ILE A 6 7.97 11.53 -11.34
N ASP A 7 7.26 12.42 -12.06
CA ASP A 7 7.77 13.01 -13.31
C ASP A 7 8.90 14.01 -13.01
N VAL A 8 8.71 14.92 -12.05
CA VAL A 8 9.76 15.85 -11.59
C VAL A 8 11.01 15.08 -11.12
N SER A 9 10.81 13.99 -10.40
CA SER A 9 11.91 13.15 -9.91
C SER A 9 12.64 12.41 -11.03
N ARG A 10 11.94 11.96 -12.07
CA ARG A 10 12.57 11.35 -13.25
C ARG A 10 13.48 12.36 -13.96
N ASP A 11 12.98 13.57 -14.19
CA ASP A 11 13.73 14.64 -14.85
C ASP A 11 14.95 15.04 -14.01
N PHE A 12 14.76 15.21 -12.70
CA PHE A 12 15.88 15.47 -11.78
C PHE A 12 16.95 14.38 -11.83
N ILE A 13 16.54 13.10 -11.82
CA ILE A 13 17.49 11.98 -11.87
C ILE A 13 18.28 12.01 -13.18
N ALA A 14 17.61 12.22 -14.31
CA ALA A 14 18.22 12.21 -15.63
C ALA A 14 19.14 13.42 -15.86
N GLU A 15 18.68 14.61 -15.50
CA GLU A 15 19.33 15.88 -15.86
C GLU A 15 20.35 16.37 -14.83
N ALA A 16 20.13 16.11 -13.55
CA ALA A 16 20.96 16.65 -12.47
C ALA A 16 21.75 15.58 -11.71
N LEU A 17 21.12 14.49 -11.28
CA LEU A 17 21.76 13.52 -10.39
C LEU A 17 22.71 12.57 -11.12
N LEU A 18 22.23 11.87 -12.15
CA LEU A 18 22.98 10.83 -12.84
C LEU A 18 24.29 11.36 -13.48
N PRO A 19 24.32 12.57 -14.09
CA PRO A 19 25.57 13.14 -14.57
C PRO A 19 26.61 13.35 -13.46
N GLN A 20 26.19 13.82 -12.28
CA GLN A 20 27.10 14.06 -11.14
C GLN A 20 27.63 12.76 -10.53
N LEU A 21 26.80 11.72 -10.49
CA LEU A 21 27.22 10.39 -10.08
C LEU A 21 28.25 9.81 -11.06
N ARG A 22 28.01 9.92 -12.38
CA ARG A 22 28.93 9.43 -13.42
C ARG A 22 30.28 10.15 -13.37
N ASP A 23 30.28 11.47 -13.27
CA ASP A 23 31.51 12.26 -13.15
C ASP A 23 32.34 11.89 -11.91
N SER A 24 31.66 11.67 -10.77
CA SER A 24 32.35 11.44 -9.49
C SER A 24 32.76 10.00 -9.24
N LEU A 25 32.03 9.02 -9.78
CA LEU A 25 32.19 7.60 -9.48
C LEU A 25 32.73 6.79 -10.68
N GLY A 26 32.67 7.34 -11.90
CA GLY A 26 33.04 6.60 -13.11
C GLY A 26 32.23 5.31 -13.25
N ASP A 27 32.92 4.20 -13.55
CA ASP A 27 32.31 2.88 -13.75
C ASP A 27 31.58 2.34 -12.51
N ASP A 28 31.86 2.89 -11.32
CA ASP A 28 31.15 2.49 -10.09
C ASP A 28 29.66 2.86 -10.10
N VAL A 29 29.21 3.75 -11.00
CA VAL A 29 27.77 3.99 -11.21
C VAL A 29 27.03 2.71 -11.60
N GLU A 30 27.67 1.79 -12.32
CA GLU A 30 27.08 0.50 -12.69
C GLU A 30 26.93 -0.45 -11.51
N ARG A 31 27.38 -0.04 -10.31
CA ARG A 31 27.20 -0.79 -9.05
C ARG A 31 26.11 -0.17 -8.17
N LEU A 32 25.38 0.80 -8.71
CA LEU A 32 24.26 1.47 -8.05
C LEU A 32 22.93 1.02 -8.64
N ALA A 33 21.89 1.14 -7.82
CA ALA A 33 20.51 1.22 -8.26
C ALA A 33 19.97 2.63 -7.97
N ILE A 34 19.23 3.21 -8.89
CA ILE A 34 18.63 4.55 -8.77
C ILE A 34 17.14 4.42 -9.07
N ALA A 35 16.32 4.77 -8.08
CA ALA A 35 14.89 4.53 -8.12
C ALA A 35 14.10 5.64 -7.41
N ILE A 36 12.79 5.68 -7.66
CA ILE A 36 11.80 6.50 -6.99
C ILE A 36 10.83 5.53 -6.32
N VAL A 37 11.11 5.15 -5.08
CA VAL A 37 10.44 4.04 -4.37
C VAL A 37 10.26 4.35 -2.89
N GLY A 38 9.37 3.64 -2.19
CA GLY A 38 9.07 3.85 -0.77
C GLY A 38 7.73 4.57 -0.53
N THR A 39 7.61 5.27 0.60
CA THR A 39 6.39 6.03 0.94
C THR A 39 6.30 7.35 0.19
N GLY A 40 5.08 7.87 0.03
CA GLY A 40 4.83 9.22 -0.48
C GLY A 40 3.86 9.25 -1.66
N SER A 41 3.06 10.31 -1.76
CA SER A 41 2.13 10.50 -2.89
C SER A 41 2.84 10.79 -4.20
N ASP A 42 4.02 11.41 -4.13
CA ASP A 42 4.97 11.63 -5.22
C ASP A 42 5.40 10.32 -5.88
N VAL A 43 5.62 9.24 -5.11
CA VAL A 43 6.04 7.93 -5.64
C VAL A 43 4.95 7.26 -6.46
N ILE A 44 3.69 7.46 -6.06
CA ILE A 44 2.53 6.78 -6.64
C ILE A 44 1.78 7.66 -7.65
N GLY A 45 2.23 8.89 -7.88
CA GLY A 45 1.64 9.84 -8.83
C GLY A 45 0.24 10.31 -8.44
N LEU A 46 -0.04 10.38 -7.13
CA LEU A 46 -1.30 10.90 -6.59
C LEU A 46 -1.13 12.24 -5.88
N ASP A 47 0.04 12.84 -6.00
CA ASP A 47 0.30 14.17 -5.51
C ASP A 47 -0.50 15.22 -6.31
N ASP A 48 -1.10 16.14 -5.55
CA ASP A 48 -1.76 17.35 -6.00
C ASP A 48 -1.27 18.55 -5.19
N GLU A 49 -1.73 19.75 -5.55
CA GLU A 49 -1.33 21.03 -4.93
C GLU A 49 -1.52 21.06 -3.40
N ILE A 50 -2.42 20.23 -2.85
CA ILE A 50 -2.70 20.15 -1.41
C ILE A 50 -1.67 19.26 -0.70
N SER A 51 -1.04 18.33 -1.41
CA SER A 51 -0.11 17.34 -0.85
C SER A 51 1.38 17.73 -0.92
N HIS A 52 1.67 19.02 -1.13
CA HIS A 52 3.04 19.54 -1.20
C HIS A 52 3.65 19.87 0.17
N ASP A 53 2.90 19.70 1.27
CA ASP A 53 3.25 20.16 2.62
C ASP A 53 4.22 19.25 3.40
N HIS A 54 4.45 18.02 2.93
CA HIS A 54 5.33 17.03 3.56
C HIS A 54 6.16 16.24 2.54
N HIS A 55 7.43 16.62 2.36
CA HIS A 55 8.44 15.88 1.56
C HIS A 55 8.23 15.86 0.04
N TRP A 56 7.49 16.83 -0.49
CA TRP A 56 7.25 16.93 -1.93
C TRP A 56 8.35 17.73 -2.63
N GLY A 57 8.87 17.19 -3.73
CA GLY A 57 10.00 17.74 -4.48
C GLY A 57 10.81 16.65 -5.18
N PRO A 58 11.95 16.99 -5.80
CA PRO A 58 12.83 16.04 -6.48
C PRO A 58 13.32 14.94 -5.53
N ARG A 59 13.06 13.68 -5.91
CA ARG A 59 13.40 12.49 -5.13
C ARG A 59 14.31 11.56 -5.90
N ALA A 60 15.24 10.93 -5.19
CA ALA A 60 15.99 9.79 -5.71
C ALA A 60 16.48 8.90 -4.58
N ASN A 61 16.27 7.59 -4.73
CA ASN A 61 16.86 6.58 -3.86
C ASN A 61 18.09 6.02 -4.57
N VAL A 62 19.27 6.46 -4.17
CA VAL A 62 20.55 5.97 -4.70
C VAL A 62 21.07 4.84 -3.83
N MET A 63 20.88 3.62 -4.29
CA MET A 63 21.15 2.41 -3.54
C MET A 63 22.40 1.68 -4.04
N TYR A 64 23.03 0.94 -3.15
CA TYR A 64 24.14 0.03 -3.45
C TYR A 64 23.92 -1.30 -2.71
N LEU A 65 24.70 -2.33 -3.02
CA LEU A 65 24.66 -3.56 -2.22
C LEU A 65 25.36 -3.36 -0.87
N ARG A 66 24.91 -4.04 0.18
CA ARG A 66 25.56 -3.97 1.50
C ARG A 66 27.05 -4.32 1.45
N ALA A 67 27.45 -5.23 0.56
CA ALA A 67 28.85 -5.57 0.32
C ALA A 67 29.71 -4.36 -0.12
N ASP A 68 29.08 -3.35 -0.71
CA ASP A 68 29.73 -2.17 -1.25
C ASP A 68 29.63 -0.94 -0.35
N ALA A 69 28.90 -1.03 0.75
CA ALA A 69 28.56 0.10 1.62
C ALA A 69 29.80 0.87 2.11
N LYS A 70 30.87 0.17 2.49
CA LYS A 70 32.12 0.80 2.96
C LYS A 70 32.78 1.70 1.91
N ARG A 71 32.60 1.37 0.63
CA ARG A 71 33.26 2.04 -0.49
C ARG A 71 32.34 3.05 -1.16
N LEU A 72 31.14 2.61 -1.54
CA LEU A 72 30.18 3.43 -2.28
C LEU A 72 29.38 4.35 -1.39
N GLY A 73 29.07 3.97 -0.14
CA GLY A 73 28.30 4.80 0.79
C GLY A 73 28.88 6.20 0.95
N PRO A 74 30.12 6.36 1.44
CA PRO A 74 30.74 7.69 1.59
C PRO A 74 30.92 8.46 0.28
N ALA A 75 31.09 7.75 -0.84
CA ALA A 75 31.27 8.35 -2.15
C ALA A 75 29.95 8.95 -2.67
N VAL A 76 28.87 8.17 -2.64
CA VAL A 76 27.51 8.61 -3.01
C VAL A 76 27.06 9.75 -2.10
N THR A 77 27.18 9.62 -0.77
CA THR A 77 26.84 10.68 0.19
C THR A 77 27.51 12.00 -0.15
N ARG A 78 28.78 11.98 -0.60
CA ARG A 78 29.52 13.19 -0.98
C ARG A 78 28.94 13.84 -2.23
N VAL A 79 28.49 13.06 -3.22
CA VAL A 79 27.82 13.59 -4.41
C VAL A 79 26.51 14.23 -4.01
N LEU A 80 25.66 13.51 -3.26
CA LEU A 80 24.35 13.99 -2.84
C LEU A 80 24.42 15.27 -2.00
N THR A 81 25.47 15.45 -1.19
CA THR A 81 25.58 16.62 -0.29
C THR A 81 26.32 17.81 -0.90
N ARG A 82 27.11 17.62 -1.96
CA ARG A 82 28.02 18.67 -2.46
C ARG A 82 27.86 19.03 -3.93
N ARG A 83 27.22 18.18 -4.74
CA ARG A 83 27.25 18.33 -6.20
C ARG A 83 25.88 18.48 -6.86
N ILE A 84 24.81 18.02 -6.22
CA ILE A 84 23.46 18.21 -6.76
C ILE A 84 22.98 19.65 -6.49
N PRO A 85 22.10 20.21 -7.34
CA PRO A 85 21.56 21.54 -7.13
C PRO A 85 20.68 21.56 -5.87
N ARG A 86 20.54 22.75 -5.26
CA ARG A 86 19.64 22.96 -4.13
C ARG A 86 18.17 23.10 -4.54
N GLU A 87 17.93 23.41 -5.81
CA GLU A 87 16.61 23.59 -6.38
C GLU A 87 16.59 22.96 -7.78
N PHE A 88 15.48 22.34 -8.16
CA PHE A 88 15.25 21.81 -9.49
C PHE A 88 13.80 22.05 -9.89
N ALA A 89 13.57 22.60 -11.09
CA ALA A 89 12.25 22.95 -11.61
C ALA A 89 11.38 23.83 -10.67
N GLY A 90 12.00 24.69 -9.86
CA GLY A 90 11.29 25.55 -8.89
C GLY A 90 11.04 24.90 -7.52
N PHE A 91 11.56 23.69 -7.30
CA PHE A 91 11.35 22.91 -6.08
C PHE A 91 12.66 22.65 -5.35
N GLU A 92 12.64 22.76 -4.02
CA GLU A 92 13.81 22.49 -3.19
C GLU A 92 14.21 21.01 -3.24
N VAL A 93 15.51 20.75 -3.38
CA VAL A 93 16.08 19.40 -3.36
C VAL A 93 16.49 19.06 -1.94
N HIS A 94 15.64 18.29 -1.25
CA HIS A 94 15.91 17.84 0.11
C HIS A 94 16.76 16.58 0.13
N VAL A 95 17.85 16.58 0.91
CA VAL A 95 18.77 15.43 1.04
C VAL A 95 18.57 14.74 2.38
N GLY A 96 17.82 13.63 2.37
CA GLY A 96 17.46 12.83 3.54
C GLY A 96 18.34 11.59 3.72
N ILE A 97 19.61 11.77 4.07
CA ILE A 97 20.52 10.63 4.29
C ILE A 97 20.14 9.93 5.62
N GLY A 98 19.31 8.90 5.54
CA GLY A 98 18.96 8.01 6.66
C GLY A 98 17.46 7.84 6.93
N ASN A 99 16.60 8.75 6.46
CA ASN A 99 15.15 8.67 6.60
C ASN A 99 14.42 8.17 5.33
N LEU A 100 15.18 7.91 4.25
CA LEU A 100 14.68 7.52 2.92
C LEU A 100 13.75 8.56 2.26
N THR A 101 13.78 9.82 2.69
CA THR A 101 12.98 10.89 2.09
C THR A 101 13.83 11.76 1.15
N GLY A 102 13.19 12.36 0.15
CA GLY A 102 13.85 13.17 -0.87
C GLY A 102 14.98 12.42 -1.59
N VAL A 103 16.15 13.07 -1.70
CA VAL A 103 17.36 12.47 -2.27
C VAL A 103 18.14 11.78 -1.17
N CYS A 104 18.20 10.44 -1.21
CA CYS A 104 18.79 9.63 -0.15
C CYS A 104 19.70 8.53 -0.70
N CYS A 105 20.52 7.95 0.18
CA CYS A 105 21.33 6.78 -0.14
C CYS A 105 21.27 5.72 0.97
N THR A 106 21.20 4.45 0.58
CA THR A 106 21.16 3.30 1.50
C THR A 106 21.61 2.01 0.81
N ALA A 107 21.81 0.93 1.57
CA ALA A 107 21.92 -0.39 0.95
C ALA A 107 20.53 -0.90 0.50
N VAL A 108 20.47 -1.63 -0.62
CA VAL A 108 19.22 -2.27 -1.09
C VAL A 108 18.62 -3.14 0.00
N GLU A 109 19.45 -3.90 0.71
CA GLU A 109 19.01 -4.77 1.79
C GLU A 109 18.42 -3.98 2.97
N ASP A 110 18.99 -2.81 3.28
CA ASP A 110 18.51 -1.95 4.38
C ASP A 110 17.17 -1.28 4.03
N PHE A 111 16.93 -0.99 2.74
CA PHE A 111 15.61 -0.56 2.25
C PHE A 111 14.53 -1.60 2.54
N PHE A 112 14.75 -2.86 2.17
CA PHE A 112 13.78 -3.94 2.46
C PHE A 112 13.65 -4.21 3.96
N GLN A 113 14.77 -4.19 4.70
CA GLN A 113 14.76 -4.35 6.15
C GLN A 113 13.89 -3.29 6.85
N ARG A 114 13.95 -2.03 6.39
CA ARG A 114 13.17 -0.93 6.96
C ARG A 114 11.68 -1.08 6.74
N PHE A 115 11.25 -1.44 5.53
CA PHE A 115 9.82 -1.57 5.21
C PHE A 115 9.22 -2.90 5.69
N LEU A 116 9.92 -4.00 5.44
CA LEU A 116 9.37 -5.34 5.67
C LEU A 116 9.75 -5.92 7.05
N GLY A 117 10.64 -5.24 7.80
CA GLY A 117 11.26 -5.78 9.01
C GLY A 117 12.22 -6.93 8.75
N THR A 118 12.50 -7.25 7.48
CA THR A 118 13.44 -8.28 7.04
C THR A 118 14.00 -7.95 5.65
N ASP A 119 15.27 -8.28 5.41
CA ASP A 119 15.89 -8.22 4.09
C ASP A 119 15.85 -9.57 3.34
N ARG A 120 15.17 -10.58 3.89
CA ARG A 120 15.03 -11.90 3.25
C ARG A 120 13.73 -11.96 2.47
N LEU A 121 13.80 -12.48 1.25
CA LEU A 121 12.60 -12.79 0.49
C LEU A 121 11.82 -13.95 1.15
N PRO A 122 10.48 -13.90 1.13
CA PRO A 122 9.65 -14.96 1.68
C PRO A 122 9.87 -16.28 0.92
N GLN A 123 10.14 -17.37 1.64
CA GLN A 123 10.41 -18.68 1.05
C GLN A 123 9.21 -19.62 1.16
N ARG A 124 8.40 -19.44 2.21
CA ARG A 124 7.20 -20.22 2.49
C ARG A 124 5.98 -19.32 2.49
N ALA A 125 4.81 -19.90 2.28
CA ALA A 125 3.54 -19.18 2.34
C ALA A 125 3.34 -18.44 3.68
N LEU A 126 3.76 -19.03 4.81
CA LEU A 126 3.69 -18.35 6.12
C LEU A 126 4.56 -17.08 6.21
N ASP A 127 5.68 -17.04 5.49
CA ASP A 127 6.55 -15.86 5.48
C ASP A 127 5.85 -14.69 4.77
N TRP A 128 5.13 -14.96 3.68
CA TRP A 128 4.28 -13.98 3.02
C TRP A 128 3.16 -13.47 3.91
N LEU A 129 2.55 -14.38 4.69
CA LEU A 129 1.44 -14.03 5.58
C LEU A 129 1.88 -13.14 6.76
N ALA A 130 3.18 -13.08 7.06
CA ALA A 130 3.74 -12.21 8.10
C ALA A 130 4.05 -10.78 7.60
N LEU A 131 4.02 -10.54 6.28
CA LEU A 131 4.33 -9.23 5.70
C LEU A 131 3.11 -8.31 5.71
N CYS A 132 3.35 -7.04 6.02
CA CYS A 132 2.35 -5.98 5.90
C CYS A 132 2.07 -5.67 4.42
N GLU A 133 0.79 -5.63 4.04
CA GLU A 133 0.37 -5.36 2.66
C GLU A 133 0.72 -3.94 2.19
N VAL A 134 0.58 -2.96 3.08
CA VAL A 134 0.93 -1.56 2.77
C VAL A 134 2.44 -1.41 2.55
N ASP A 135 3.27 -2.17 3.29
CA ASP A 135 4.72 -2.12 3.09
C ASP A 135 5.14 -2.84 1.81
N LEU A 136 4.46 -3.95 1.46
CA LEU A 136 4.59 -4.57 0.14
C LEU A 136 4.27 -3.58 -0.98
N PHE A 137 3.16 -2.84 -0.85
CA PHE A 137 2.79 -1.76 -1.78
C PHE A 137 3.92 -0.72 -1.92
N HIS A 138 4.53 -0.26 -0.82
CA HIS A 138 5.61 0.73 -0.86
C HIS A 138 6.90 0.20 -1.51
N VAL A 139 7.29 -1.04 -1.24
CA VAL A 139 8.54 -1.59 -1.79
C VAL A 139 8.42 -2.00 -3.25
N THR A 140 7.21 -2.32 -3.73
CA THR A 140 6.96 -2.65 -5.15
C THR A 140 6.47 -1.47 -5.99
N GLY A 141 5.95 -0.41 -5.36
CA GLY A 141 5.47 0.80 -6.02
C GLY A 141 6.59 1.70 -6.55
N GLY A 142 6.23 2.69 -7.36
CA GLY A 142 7.18 3.64 -7.95
C GLY A 142 7.98 3.08 -9.13
N ALA A 143 9.15 3.65 -9.41
CA ALA A 143 9.93 3.37 -10.61
C ALA A 143 11.41 3.09 -10.33
N VAL A 144 11.99 2.12 -11.04
CA VAL A 144 13.45 1.90 -11.09
C VAL A 144 13.97 2.47 -12.40
N LEU A 145 14.93 3.39 -12.33
CA LEU A 145 15.49 4.08 -13.51
C LEU A 145 16.85 3.53 -13.92
N HIS A 146 17.59 2.99 -12.95
CA HIS A 146 18.87 2.31 -13.15
C HIS A 146 19.02 1.23 -12.08
N ASP A 147 19.54 0.06 -12.43
CA ASP A 147 19.84 -1.00 -11.47
C ASP A 147 20.94 -1.91 -12.02
N GLY A 148 22.18 -1.43 -11.96
CA GLY A 148 23.32 -2.14 -12.52
C GLY A 148 23.55 -3.53 -11.89
N PRO A 149 23.46 -3.68 -10.56
CA PRO A 149 23.52 -5.00 -9.91
C PRO A 149 22.31 -5.90 -10.16
N GLY A 150 21.13 -5.34 -10.48
CA GLY A 150 19.88 -6.06 -10.70
C GLY A 150 19.19 -6.56 -9.42
N GLU A 151 19.74 -6.28 -8.24
CA GLU A 151 19.23 -6.79 -6.95
C GLU A 151 17.90 -6.15 -6.56
N LEU A 152 17.74 -4.85 -6.77
CA LEU A 152 16.52 -4.12 -6.43
C LEU A 152 15.37 -4.62 -7.29
N THR A 153 15.59 -4.73 -8.59
CA THR A 153 14.64 -5.23 -9.58
C THR A 153 14.23 -6.65 -9.26
N ARG A 154 15.19 -7.56 -9.07
CA ARG A 154 14.92 -8.97 -8.75
C ARG A 154 14.05 -9.13 -7.51
N ARG A 155 14.32 -8.37 -6.44
CA ARG A 155 13.53 -8.44 -5.20
C ARG A 155 12.12 -7.88 -5.39
N ARG A 156 11.98 -6.77 -6.12
CA ARG A 156 10.66 -6.18 -6.44
C ARG A 156 9.80 -7.10 -7.28
N GLU A 157 10.39 -7.76 -8.27
CA GLU A 157 9.72 -8.77 -9.10
C GLU A 157 9.28 -9.99 -8.28
N ALA A 158 10.15 -10.49 -7.40
CA ALA A 158 9.81 -11.60 -6.50
C ALA A 158 8.68 -11.23 -5.52
N LEU A 159 8.53 -9.94 -5.18
CA LEU A 159 7.49 -9.41 -4.30
C LEU A 159 6.30 -8.83 -5.07
N ALA A 160 6.27 -8.92 -6.41
CA ALA A 160 5.30 -8.21 -7.26
C ALA A 160 3.85 -8.50 -6.84
N TYR A 161 3.56 -9.76 -6.49
CA TYR A 161 2.31 -10.10 -5.82
C TYR A 161 2.38 -11.43 -5.05
N TYR A 162 1.36 -11.71 -4.24
CA TYR A 162 1.22 -12.94 -3.48
C TYR A 162 1.20 -14.21 -4.37
N PRO A 163 1.85 -15.30 -3.94
CA PRO A 163 1.63 -16.62 -4.52
C PRO A 163 0.16 -17.06 -4.41
N ASP A 164 -0.29 -17.92 -5.32
CA ASP A 164 -1.71 -18.25 -5.49
C ASP A 164 -2.42 -18.73 -4.21
N ASN A 165 -1.80 -19.65 -3.46
CA ASN A 165 -2.36 -20.16 -2.21
C ASN A 165 -2.43 -19.09 -1.09
N VAL A 166 -1.45 -18.18 -1.05
CA VAL A 166 -1.44 -17.05 -0.12
C VAL A 166 -2.55 -16.08 -0.48
N TRP A 167 -2.66 -15.72 -1.76
CA TRP A 167 -3.71 -14.86 -2.28
C TRP A 167 -5.12 -15.41 -2.00
N LYS A 168 -5.38 -16.68 -2.32
CA LYS A 168 -6.66 -17.35 -2.03
C LYS A 168 -6.99 -17.33 -0.54
N LYS A 169 -6.01 -17.63 0.31
CA LYS A 169 -6.19 -17.54 1.77
C LYS A 169 -6.57 -16.13 2.20
N ARG A 170 -5.87 -15.10 1.70
CA ARG A 170 -6.19 -13.70 2.00
C ARG A 170 -7.60 -13.31 1.56
N ILE A 171 -8.02 -13.69 0.36
CA ILE A 171 -9.39 -13.44 -0.11
C ILE A 171 -10.41 -14.13 0.81
N ALA A 172 -10.18 -15.40 1.18
CA ALA A 172 -11.10 -16.14 2.05
C ALA A 172 -11.21 -15.50 3.44
N ASP A 173 -10.10 -15.03 4.02
CA ASP A 173 -10.12 -14.23 5.25
C ASP A 173 -10.92 -12.96 5.09
N TRP A 174 -10.64 -12.17 4.05
CA TRP A 174 -11.34 -10.92 3.81
C TRP A 174 -12.84 -11.11 3.66
N CYS A 175 -13.27 -12.13 2.93
CA CYS A 175 -14.67 -12.50 2.81
C CYS A 175 -15.30 -12.79 4.18
N MET A 176 -14.60 -13.49 5.07
CA MET A 176 -15.04 -13.72 6.45
C MET A 176 -15.10 -12.43 7.29
N TYR A 177 -14.17 -11.50 7.11
CA TYR A 177 -14.19 -10.22 7.81
C TYR A 177 -15.37 -9.35 7.37
N VAL A 178 -15.60 -9.23 6.06
CA VAL A 178 -16.68 -8.40 5.48
C VAL A 178 -18.08 -8.97 5.77
N THR A 179 -18.23 -10.29 5.87
CA THR A 179 -19.54 -10.94 6.12
C THR A 179 -19.80 -11.27 7.59
N GLY A 180 -18.75 -11.37 8.41
CA GLY A 180 -18.81 -11.83 9.79
C GLY A 180 -18.57 -10.71 10.80
N ARG A 181 -17.32 -10.24 10.91
CA ARG A 181 -16.93 -9.30 11.96
C ARG A 181 -17.42 -7.89 11.68
N ASP A 182 -17.08 -7.35 10.52
CA ASP A 182 -17.32 -5.96 10.13
C ASP A 182 -18.50 -5.87 9.15
N ALA A 183 -19.57 -6.61 9.43
CA ALA A 183 -20.57 -6.98 8.44
C ALA A 183 -21.84 -6.12 8.42
N PRO A 184 -22.56 -6.07 7.27
CA PRO A 184 -23.86 -5.40 7.15
C PRO A 184 -24.89 -5.89 8.18
N TYR A 185 -24.85 -7.17 8.58
CA TYR A 185 -25.77 -7.70 9.59
C TYR A 185 -25.52 -7.12 10.99
N ASN A 186 -24.25 -6.84 11.36
CA ASN A 186 -23.94 -6.20 12.64
C ASN A 186 -24.38 -4.73 12.60
N LEU A 187 -24.13 -4.03 11.50
CA LEU A 187 -24.64 -2.68 11.25
C LEU A 187 -26.17 -2.62 11.43
N HIS A 188 -26.90 -3.57 10.83
CA HIS A 188 -28.35 -3.64 10.97
C HIS A 188 -28.83 -3.86 12.41
N ARG A 189 -28.12 -4.70 13.17
CA ARG A 189 -28.43 -4.96 14.57
C ARG A 189 -28.21 -3.74 15.44
N VAL A 190 -27.13 -2.98 15.22
CA VAL A 190 -26.87 -1.77 16.00
C VAL A 190 -27.83 -0.64 15.61
N SER A 191 -28.22 -0.55 14.33
CA SER A 191 -29.20 0.46 13.90
C SER A 191 -30.57 0.26 14.53
N LYS A 192 -31.01 -0.99 14.72
CA LYS A 192 -32.25 -1.33 15.45
C LYS A 192 -32.24 -0.88 16.93
N ARG A 193 -31.06 -0.59 17.49
CA ARG A 193 -30.89 -0.09 18.86
C ARG A 193 -30.78 1.43 18.93
N GLY A 194 -30.80 2.13 17.80
CA GLY A 194 -30.60 3.58 17.74
C GLY A 194 -29.17 4.02 18.08
N ASP A 195 -28.17 3.13 17.95
CA ASP A 195 -26.76 3.45 18.24
C ASP A 195 -26.07 4.01 16.98
N GLU A 196 -26.28 5.30 16.73
CA GLU A 196 -25.77 6.04 15.57
C GLU A 196 -24.24 6.05 15.46
N LEU A 197 -23.54 6.14 16.60
CA LEU A 197 -22.08 6.16 16.64
C LEU A 197 -21.52 4.81 16.19
N THR A 198 -22.02 3.71 16.77
CA THR A 198 -21.57 2.37 16.39
C THR A 198 -21.98 2.06 14.95
N CYS A 199 -23.14 2.53 14.47
CA CYS A 199 -23.50 2.42 13.06
C CYS A 199 -22.46 3.08 12.15
N SER A 200 -22.04 4.30 12.48
CA SER A 200 -21.05 5.05 11.69
C SER A 200 -19.69 4.35 11.65
N ILE A 201 -19.27 3.73 12.77
CA ILE A 201 -18.04 2.94 12.85
C ILE A 201 -18.12 1.72 11.93
N TYR A 202 -19.18 0.92 12.03
CA TYR A 202 -19.36 -0.25 11.17
C TYR A 202 -19.43 0.13 9.70
N PHE A 203 -20.16 1.21 9.39
CA PHE A 203 -20.28 1.71 8.03
C PHE A 203 -18.92 2.06 7.44
N GLY A 204 -18.12 2.90 8.11
CA GLY A 204 -16.78 3.25 7.64
C GLY A 204 -15.85 2.05 7.49
N LEU A 205 -15.90 1.09 8.41
CA LEU A 205 -15.13 -0.15 8.32
C LEU A 205 -15.55 -0.99 7.11
N CYS A 206 -16.87 -1.18 6.88
CA CYS A 206 -17.40 -1.90 5.72
C CYS A 206 -16.87 -1.31 4.42
N LEU A 207 -17.02 0.01 4.22
CA LEU A 207 -16.57 0.69 3.01
C LEU A 207 -15.07 0.48 2.78
N LYS A 208 -14.26 0.64 3.83
CA LYS A 208 -12.81 0.41 3.76
C LYS A 208 -12.48 -1.03 3.35
N ARG A 209 -13.10 -2.03 4.00
CA ARG A 209 -12.80 -3.45 3.74
C ARG A 209 -13.25 -3.91 2.36
N LEU A 210 -14.39 -3.40 1.87
CA LEU A 210 -14.86 -3.67 0.51
C LEU A 210 -13.85 -3.17 -0.54
N MET A 211 -13.32 -1.96 -0.37
CA MET A 211 -12.27 -1.44 -1.25
C MET A 211 -11.00 -2.29 -1.18
N GLU A 212 -10.51 -2.65 0.02
CA GLU A 212 -9.33 -3.51 0.20
C GLU A 212 -9.53 -4.91 -0.43
N LEU A 213 -10.72 -5.49 -0.31
CA LEU A 213 -11.05 -6.76 -0.95
C LEU A 213 -11.07 -6.63 -2.49
N CYS A 214 -11.53 -5.50 -3.03
CA CYS A 214 -11.46 -5.25 -4.47
C CYS A 214 -10.00 -5.18 -4.98
N PHE A 215 -9.06 -4.63 -4.20
CA PHE A 215 -7.62 -4.73 -4.51
C PHE A 215 -7.14 -6.17 -4.59
N ALA A 216 -7.53 -7.01 -3.63
CA ALA A 216 -7.19 -8.43 -3.63
C ALA A 216 -7.77 -9.16 -4.85
N VAL A 217 -9.01 -8.88 -5.23
CA VAL A 217 -9.66 -9.39 -6.46
C VAL A 217 -8.86 -9.02 -7.71
N ASN A 218 -8.26 -7.84 -7.74
CA ASN A 218 -7.45 -7.35 -8.86
C ASN A 218 -5.97 -7.75 -8.81
N ARG A 219 -5.58 -8.58 -7.82
CA ARG A 219 -4.18 -8.95 -7.57
C ARG A 219 -3.25 -7.75 -7.43
N GLN A 220 -3.70 -6.73 -6.70
CA GLN A 220 -2.90 -5.55 -6.37
C GLN A 220 -2.86 -5.37 -4.85
N TYR A 221 -1.75 -4.86 -4.33
CA TYR A 221 -1.67 -4.50 -2.92
C TYR A 221 -2.48 -3.22 -2.68
N ALA A 222 -3.32 -3.22 -1.64
CA ALA A 222 -4.05 -2.03 -1.26
C ALA A 222 -3.10 -0.96 -0.67
N PRO A 223 -3.26 0.33 -1.04
CA PRO A 223 -2.52 1.41 -0.41
C PRO A 223 -3.06 1.68 1.00
N TYR A 224 -2.38 2.55 1.75
CA TYR A 224 -2.93 3.09 2.99
C TYR A 224 -4.18 3.96 2.76
N THR A 225 -4.99 4.12 3.82
CA THR A 225 -6.36 4.65 3.76
C THR A 225 -6.51 5.97 2.99
N LYS A 226 -5.53 6.89 3.09
CA LYS A 226 -5.58 8.21 2.42
C LYS A 226 -5.88 8.10 0.92
N TRP A 227 -5.30 7.11 0.25
CA TRP A 227 -5.40 6.95 -1.21
C TRP A 227 -6.31 5.81 -1.64
N LEU A 228 -6.89 5.08 -0.68
CA LEU A 228 -7.64 3.86 -0.94
C LEU A 228 -8.78 4.08 -1.93
N ASN A 229 -9.68 5.04 -1.69
CA ASN A 229 -10.81 5.32 -2.58
C ASN A 229 -10.37 5.79 -3.97
N ARG A 230 -9.33 6.64 -4.03
CA ARG A 230 -8.84 7.20 -5.31
C ARG A 230 -8.26 6.10 -6.20
N MET A 231 -7.47 5.19 -5.64
CA MET A 231 -6.86 4.09 -6.38
C MET A 231 -7.84 2.94 -6.63
N PHE A 232 -8.74 2.64 -5.68
CA PHE A 232 -9.76 1.60 -5.84
C PHE A 232 -10.59 1.81 -7.11
N ARG A 233 -10.98 3.06 -7.38
CA ARG A 233 -11.82 3.43 -8.54
C ARG A 233 -11.12 3.27 -9.90
N THR A 234 -9.82 2.99 -9.93
CA THR A 234 -9.09 2.74 -11.18
C THR A 234 -8.87 1.24 -11.43
N LEU A 235 -9.31 0.37 -10.52
CA LEU A 235 -9.15 -1.07 -10.65
C LEU A 235 -10.05 -1.63 -11.75
N PRO A 236 -9.55 -2.56 -12.58
CA PRO A 236 -10.27 -3.00 -13.77
C PRO A 236 -11.46 -3.94 -13.48
N ARG A 237 -11.43 -4.70 -12.37
CA ARG A 237 -12.46 -5.70 -12.05
C ARG A 237 -13.33 -5.26 -10.88
N GLY A 238 -14.62 -5.09 -11.14
CA GLY A 238 -15.64 -4.88 -10.12
C GLY A 238 -15.66 -3.49 -9.46
N ALA A 239 -14.68 -2.63 -9.76
CA ALA A 239 -14.55 -1.33 -9.11
C ALA A 239 -15.73 -0.39 -9.39
N ASP A 240 -16.14 -0.25 -10.66
CA ASP A 240 -17.24 0.66 -11.02
C ASP A 240 -18.56 0.26 -10.34
N ALA A 241 -18.91 -1.03 -10.41
CA ALA A 241 -20.13 -1.55 -9.78
C ALA A 241 -20.08 -1.39 -8.26
N LEU A 242 -18.94 -1.70 -7.63
CA LEU A 242 -18.77 -1.56 -6.19
C LEU A 242 -18.76 -0.08 -5.76
N ALA A 243 -18.16 0.80 -6.55
CA ALA A 243 -18.12 2.24 -6.31
C ALA A 243 -19.53 2.83 -6.32
N ASN A 244 -20.40 2.42 -7.26
CA ASN A 244 -21.80 2.84 -7.28
C ASN A 244 -22.53 2.43 -6.00
N CYS A 245 -22.39 1.18 -5.54
CA CYS A 245 -23.00 0.74 -4.27
C CYS A 245 -22.49 1.56 -3.06
N ILE A 246 -21.18 1.86 -3.04
CA ILE A 246 -20.56 2.66 -1.97
C ILE A 246 -21.09 4.10 -1.99
N ASP A 247 -21.16 4.73 -3.17
CA ASP A 247 -21.60 6.12 -3.33
C ASP A 247 -23.08 6.27 -2.96
N ASP A 248 -23.92 5.34 -3.41
CA ASP A 248 -25.34 5.29 -3.03
C ASP A 248 -25.50 5.10 -1.51
N ALA A 249 -24.69 4.24 -0.89
CA ALA A 249 -24.77 3.99 0.55
C ALA A 249 -24.32 5.22 1.36
N VAL A 250 -23.33 5.97 0.89
CA VAL A 250 -22.89 7.22 1.53
C VAL A 250 -23.97 8.29 1.44
N ALA A 251 -24.63 8.41 0.29
CA ALA A 251 -25.71 9.39 0.07
C ALA A 251 -27.02 9.04 0.80
N GLU A 252 -27.23 7.76 1.12
CA GLU A 252 -28.42 7.28 1.82
C GLU A 252 -28.44 7.73 3.29
N SER A 253 -29.63 8.05 3.80
CA SER A 253 -29.88 8.50 5.18
C SER A 253 -30.39 7.37 6.09
N SER A 254 -31.08 6.38 5.53
CA SER A 254 -31.64 5.25 6.27
C SER A 254 -30.61 4.15 6.47
N TRP A 255 -30.32 3.79 7.72
CA TRP A 255 -29.42 2.68 8.03
C TRP A 255 -29.86 1.35 7.43
N ARG A 256 -31.18 1.10 7.34
CA ARG A 256 -31.67 -0.13 6.70
C ARG A 256 -31.29 -0.15 5.22
N ARG A 257 -31.49 0.97 4.51
CA ARG A 257 -31.15 1.07 3.08
C ARG A 257 -29.65 1.03 2.84
N ARG A 258 -28.84 1.61 3.75
CA ARG A 258 -27.39 1.43 3.74
C ARG A 258 -26.99 -0.04 3.83
N VAL A 259 -27.63 -0.80 4.73
CA VAL A 259 -27.38 -2.25 4.84
C VAL A 259 -27.73 -2.97 3.55
N ASP A 260 -28.88 -2.68 2.94
CA ASP A 260 -29.27 -3.28 1.65
C ASP A 260 -28.20 -3.01 0.58
N LEU A 261 -27.70 -1.78 0.46
CA LEU A 261 -26.67 -1.39 -0.50
C LEU A 261 -25.31 -2.07 -0.23
N LEU A 262 -24.96 -2.30 1.03
CA LEU A 262 -23.75 -3.04 1.38
C LEU A 262 -23.89 -4.55 1.09
N ILE A 263 -25.09 -5.12 1.18
CA ILE A 263 -25.36 -6.48 0.74
C ILE A 263 -25.21 -6.59 -0.79
N GLU A 264 -25.72 -5.60 -1.53
CA GLU A 264 -25.48 -5.51 -2.98
C GLU A 264 -23.99 -5.41 -3.33
N ALA A 265 -23.22 -4.63 -2.57
CA ALA A 265 -21.77 -4.58 -2.69
C ALA A 265 -21.09 -5.95 -2.45
N ASN A 266 -21.60 -6.75 -1.51
CA ASN A 266 -21.10 -8.11 -1.29
C ASN A 266 -21.39 -9.04 -2.48
N TYR A 267 -22.53 -8.89 -3.16
CA TYR A 267 -22.80 -9.62 -4.40
C TYR A 267 -21.86 -9.21 -5.54
N VAL A 268 -21.54 -7.92 -5.69
CA VAL A 268 -20.56 -7.47 -6.68
C VAL A 268 -19.20 -8.14 -6.50
N ILE A 269 -18.75 -8.26 -5.24
CA ILE A 269 -17.52 -9.00 -4.94
C ILE A 269 -17.68 -10.49 -5.26
N ALA A 270 -18.78 -11.12 -4.86
CA ALA A 270 -19.02 -12.54 -5.12
C ALA A 270 -19.07 -12.87 -6.62
N ASP A 271 -19.70 -12.02 -7.42
CA ASP A 271 -19.69 -12.11 -8.89
C ASP A 271 -18.24 -12.05 -9.42
N ALA A 272 -17.43 -11.10 -8.92
CA ALA A 272 -16.03 -11.00 -9.32
C ALA A 272 -15.17 -12.21 -8.89
N LEU A 273 -15.47 -12.85 -7.76
CA LEU A 273 -14.81 -14.09 -7.31
C LEU A 273 -15.19 -15.28 -8.20
N ALA A 274 -16.45 -15.37 -8.62
CA ALA A 274 -16.91 -16.39 -9.56
C ALA A 274 -16.26 -16.21 -10.95
N ASP A 275 -16.15 -14.98 -11.45
CA ASP A 275 -15.46 -14.65 -12.71
C ASP A 275 -13.97 -15.03 -12.69
N LEU A 276 -13.34 -15.01 -11.51
CA LEU A 276 -11.96 -15.45 -11.30
C LEU A 276 -11.83 -16.98 -11.19
N GLY A 277 -12.95 -17.71 -11.21
CA GLY A 277 -12.98 -19.17 -11.03
C GLY A 277 -12.65 -19.62 -9.61
N LEU A 278 -12.80 -18.73 -8.62
CA LEU A 278 -12.55 -19.06 -7.21
C LEU A 278 -13.76 -19.70 -6.53
N THR A 279 -14.95 -19.42 -7.05
CA THR A 279 -16.24 -19.90 -6.53
C THR A 279 -17.16 -20.24 -7.69
N GLU A 280 -18.22 -20.99 -7.39
CA GLU A 280 -19.37 -21.12 -8.29
C GLU A 280 -20.09 -19.77 -8.47
N PRO A 281 -20.85 -19.58 -9.56
CA PRO A 281 -21.70 -18.40 -9.75
C PRO A 281 -22.64 -18.17 -8.56
N VAL A 282 -22.69 -16.93 -8.08
CA VAL A 282 -23.50 -16.58 -6.92
C VAL A 282 -24.99 -16.56 -7.27
N VAL A 283 -25.81 -17.08 -6.35
CA VAL A 283 -27.28 -17.00 -6.45
C VAL A 283 -27.76 -15.92 -5.49
N ARG A 284 -28.37 -14.87 -6.04
CA ARG A 284 -29.00 -13.80 -5.25
C ARG A 284 -30.18 -14.37 -4.47
N ARG A 285 -30.24 -14.01 -3.18
CA ARG A 285 -31.28 -14.47 -2.24
C ARG A 285 -32.16 -13.29 -1.82
N GLU A 286 -33.42 -13.59 -1.52
CA GLU A 286 -34.28 -12.66 -0.81
C GLU A 286 -33.89 -12.63 0.68
N PHE A 287 -33.92 -11.44 1.28
CA PHE A 287 -33.59 -11.25 2.68
C PHE A 287 -34.85 -11.02 3.51
N ASP A 288 -34.88 -11.67 4.67
CA ASP A 288 -35.87 -11.38 5.70
C ASP A 288 -35.52 -10.08 6.45
N ASP A 289 -36.34 -9.72 7.43
CA ASP A 289 -36.10 -8.54 8.27
C ASP A 289 -34.81 -8.62 9.11
N GLY A 290 -34.16 -9.79 9.18
CA GLY A 290 -32.89 -9.99 9.83
C GLY A 290 -31.70 -9.50 9.02
N LEU A 291 -31.82 -9.40 7.69
CA LEU A 291 -30.74 -9.01 6.76
C LEU A 291 -29.43 -9.78 7.02
N ALA A 292 -29.54 -11.09 7.27
CA ALA A 292 -28.41 -11.96 7.55
C ALA A 292 -27.72 -12.39 6.24
N ASP A 293 -26.76 -11.58 5.78
CA ASP A 293 -25.97 -11.86 4.59
C ASP A 293 -24.80 -12.83 4.86
N LEU A 294 -24.81 -13.93 4.11
CA LEU A 294 -23.81 -15.00 4.12
C LEU A 294 -23.14 -15.18 2.75
N THR A 295 -23.35 -14.26 1.81
CA THR A 295 -22.86 -14.37 0.44
C THR A 295 -21.34 -14.56 0.38
N LEU A 296 -20.59 -13.70 1.08
CA LEU A 296 -19.13 -13.83 1.15
C LEU A 296 -18.70 -14.93 2.11
N TYR A 297 -19.53 -15.35 3.07
CA TYR A 297 -19.25 -16.54 3.90
C TYR A 297 -19.19 -17.80 3.03
N ASP A 298 -20.19 -17.98 2.15
CA ASP A 298 -20.24 -19.10 1.21
C ASP A 298 -19.05 -19.06 0.24
N SER A 299 -18.66 -17.86 -0.21
CA SER A 299 -17.46 -17.66 -1.03
C SER A 299 -16.18 -18.06 -0.30
N ALA A 300 -16.01 -17.62 0.95
CA ALA A 300 -14.87 -18.00 1.78
C ALA A 300 -14.80 -19.51 1.98
N ALA A 301 -15.92 -20.16 2.28
CA ALA A 301 -15.98 -21.61 2.50
C ALA A 301 -15.55 -22.41 1.26
N GLN A 302 -15.95 -21.97 0.06
CA GLN A 302 -15.50 -22.57 -1.20
C GLN A 302 -14.00 -22.40 -1.40
N ILE A 303 -13.48 -21.19 -1.23
CA ILE A 303 -12.05 -20.90 -1.42
C ILE A 303 -11.20 -21.67 -0.41
N TYR A 304 -11.61 -21.73 0.86
CA TYR A 304 -10.91 -22.47 1.90
C TYR A 304 -10.71 -23.95 1.56
N ARG A 305 -11.67 -24.59 0.87
CA ARG A 305 -11.54 -26.00 0.45
C ARG A 305 -10.43 -26.22 -0.56
N THR A 306 -9.98 -25.16 -1.26
CA THR A 306 -8.91 -25.21 -2.26
C THR A 306 -7.52 -24.89 -1.69
N VAL A 307 -7.46 -24.33 -0.47
CA VAL A 307 -6.22 -23.87 0.16
C VAL A 307 -5.58 -24.99 0.98
N PRO A 308 -4.25 -25.15 0.97
CA PRO A 308 -3.55 -26.12 1.83
C PRO A 308 -3.85 -25.94 3.32
N ARG A 309 -4.11 -27.03 4.03
CA ARG A 309 -4.49 -27.01 5.47
C ARG A 309 -3.44 -26.36 6.38
N GLU A 310 -2.17 -26.40 5.98
CA GLU A 310 -1.08 -25.73 6.72
C GLU A 310 -1.24 -24.20 6.81
N LEU A 311 -2.07 -23.61 5.94
CA LEU A 311 -2.39 -22.18 5.98
C LEU A 311 -3.62 -21.88 6.84
N PHE A 312 -4.27 -22.88 7.45
CA PHE A 312 -5.48 -22.67 8.25
C PHE A 312 -5.18 -22.12 9.66
N GLY A 313 -3.91 -22.10 10.11
CA GLY A 313 -3.46 -21.31 11.24
C GLY A 313 -2.12 -20.62 10.89
N PRO A 314 -1.79 -19.42 11.38
CA PRO A 314 -2.44 -18.54 12.37
C PRO A 314 -3.39 -17.49 11.75
N SER A 315 -4.13 -16.80 12.64
CA SER A 315 -5.05 -15.70 12.32
C SER A 315 -4.41 -14.63 11.46
N PHE A 316 -5.08 -14.28 10.37
CA PHE A 316 -4.58 -13.31 9.41
C PHE A 316 -4.93 -11.87 9.78
N ASN A 317 -4.05 -10.97 9.34
CA ASN A 317 -4.17 -9.51 9.30
C ASN A 317 -4.07 -8.77 10.66
N GLN A 318 -2.82 -8.52 11.09
CA GLN A 318 -2.48 -7.22 11.68
C GLN A 318 -2.42 -6.17 10.55
N THR A 319 -3.57 -5.89 9.92
CA THR A 319 -3.70 -4.82 8.89
C THR A 319 -3.26 -3.45 9.41
N GLU A 320 -2.96 -3.34 10.71
CA GLU A 320 -2.50 -2.16 11.42
C GLU A 320 -1.19 -2.45 12.18
N LEU A 321 -0.24 -3.17 11.56
CA LEU A 321 1.16 -3.14 11.99
C LEU A 321 1.80 -1.74 11.85
N TRP A 322 1.03 -0.73 11.42
CA TRP A 322 1.40 0.68 11.56
C TRP A 322 1.92 0.98 12.97
N GLU A 323 1.44 0.31 14.02
CA GLU A 323 2.02 0.43 15.37
C GLU A 323 3.53 0.15 15.45
N LYS A 324 4.08 -0.76 14.65
CA LYS A 324 5.51 -1.08 14.67
C LYS A 324 6.33 0.07 14.07
N MET A 325 5.90 0.61 12.93
CA MET A 325 6.53 1.78 12.31
C MET A 325 6.23 3.08 13.08
N ALA A 326 5.04 3.21 13.67
CA ALA A 326 4.67 4.30 14.56
C ALA A 326 5.50 4.28 15.84
N ARG A 327 5.85 3.11 16.39
CA ARG A 327 6.80 3.04 17.50
C ARG A 327 8.18 3.52 17.05
N GLU A 328 8.62 3.17 15.86
CA GLU A 328 9.93 3.61 15.36
C GLU A 328 9.95 5.11 14.99
N VAL A 329 8.84 5.68 14.51
CA VAL A 329 8.71 7.11 14.12
C VAL A 329 8.32 8.01 15.29
N LEU A 330 7.39 7.59 16.17
CA LEU A 330 6.95 8.37 17.34
C LEU A 330 7.93 8.27 18.52
N PHE A 331 8.76 7.23 18.58
CA PHE A 331 9.82 7.09 19.59
C PHE A 331 11.24 7.31 19.01
N ASP A 332 11.38 7.76 17.77
CA ASP A 332 12.60 8.48 17.39
C ASP A 332 12.61 9.79 18.20
N ALA A 333 13.57 9.90 19.11
CA ALA A 333 13.71 11.06 19.99
C ALA A 333 13.94 12.38 19.22
N ASN A 334 14.20 12.31 17.91
CA ASN A 334 14.53 13.46 17.06
C ASN A 334 13.45 13.86 16.04
N ASP A 335 12.33 13.14 15.83
CA ASP A 335 11.58 13.23 14.56
C ASP A 335 10.07 13.61 14.59
N TYR A 336 9.63 14.59 15.40
CA TYR A 336 8.48 15.44 14.98
C TYR A 336 8.22 16.63 15.92
N LEU A 337 8.40 16.41 17.23
CA LEU A 337 8.05 17.40 18.25
C LEU A 337 9.16 18.41 18.58
N GLN A 338 10.41 18.15 18.18
CA GLN A 338 11.52 19.09 18.39
C GLN A 338 11.53 20.20 17.32
N ASN A 339 11.28 19.85 16.06
CA ASN A 339 11.26 20.83 14.96
C ASN A 339 10.09 21.83 15.03
N SER A 340 9.04 21.56 15.82
CA SER A 340 7.93 22.49 16.05
C SER A 340 8.12 23.39 17.28
N ARG A 341 9.16 23.17 18.10
CA ARG A 341 9.40 23.92 19.35
C ARG A 341 10.48 24.99 19.24
N ASP A 342 11.37 24.88 18.25
CA ASP A 342 12.45 25.85 18.04
C ASP A 342 12.07 27.00 17.09
N GLY A 343 10.81 27.08 16.66
CA GLY A 343 10.28 28.11 15.77
C GLY A 343 9.52 29.27 16.44
N ASN A 344 9.59 29.42 17.77
CA ASN A 344 9.03 30.56 18.48
C ASN A 344 10.03 31.06 19.54
N SER A 345 11.04 31.79 19.08
CA SER A 345 11.80 32.75 19.88
C SER A 345 11.38 34.17 19.51
#